data_AF-A0AA38PPX8-F1
#
_entry.id   AF-A0AA38PPX8-F1
#
_cell.length_a   1.000
_cell.length_b   1.000
_cell.length_c   1.000
_cell.angle_alpha   90.00
_cell.angle_beta   90.00
_cell.angle_gamma   90.00
#
_symmetry.space_group_name_H-M   'P 1'
#
loop_
_entity.id
_entity.type
_entity.pdbx_description
1 polymer ?
#
loop_
_entity_poly.entity_id
_entity_poly.type
_entity_poly.pdbx_seq_one_letter_code
_entity_poly.pdbx_strand_id
1 'polypeptide(L)'
;ALNYHLHRIAKTNSPNCPHCDIMGQQTKETVKHYLLECPAYRKERFNLRRKMGWEGSSLQHLLSNEKSIPEPEVLQFIGSTK
;
A
#
# COMPACT_ATOMS: atom_id res chain seq x y z
N ALA A 1 6.47 2.26 7.89
CA ALA A 1 6.74 3.05 6.66
C ALA A 1 7.47 2.14 5.68
N LEU A 2 6.93 1.94 4.47
CA LEU A 2 7.39 0.86 3.57
C LEU A 2 8.66 1.28 2.84
N ASN A 3 8.62 2.36 2.06
CA ASN A 3 9.84 2.84 1.37
C ASN A 3 10.87 3.40 2.33
N TYR A 4 10.49 3.93 3.49
CA TYR A 4 11.48 4.29 4.50
C TYR A 4 12.31 3.08 4.95
N HIS A 5 11.67 1.92 5.13
CA HIS A 5 12.38 0.71 5.51
C HIS A 5 13.19 0.15 4.34
N LEU A 6 12.61 0.17 3.13
CA LEU A 6 13.30 -0.25 1.91
C LEU A 6 14.50 0.65 1.57
N HIS A 7 14.38 1.96 1.78
CA HIS A 7 15.47 2.93 1.64
C HIS A 7 16.58 2.67 2.65
N ARG A 8 16.24 2.33 3.91
CA ARG A 8 17.24 1.94 4.91
C ARG A 8 18.02 0.68 4.53
N ILE A 9 17.43 -0.24 3.77
CA ILE A 9 18.10 -1.44 3.23
C ILE A 9 18.58 -1.25 1.78
N ALA A 10 18.66 0.01 1.30
CA ALA A 10 19.10 0.40 -0.04
C ALA A 10 18.33 -0.25 -1.21
N LYS A 11 17.07 -0.65 -0.98
CA LYS A 11 16.17 -1.19 -2.01
C LYS A 11 15.37 -0.12 -2.74
N THR A 12 15.27 1.09 -2.19
CA THR A 12 14.66 2.25 -2.86
C THR A 12 15.53 3.48 -2.71
N ASN A 13 15.54 4.34 -3.73
CA ASN A 13 16.35 5.58 -3.74
C ASN A 13 15.70 6.73 -2.95
N SER A 14 14.41 6.62 -2.62
CA SER A 14 13.67 7.65 -1.89
C SER A 14 12.72 7.01 -0.87
N PRO A 15 12.51 7.64 0.30
CA PRO A 15 11.47 7.26 1.24
C PRO A 15 10.06 7.75 0.81
N ASN A 16 9.96 8.58 -0.22
CA ASN A 16 8.70 9.12 -0.73
C ASN A 16 8.03 8.17 -1.72
N CYS A 17 6.73 8.37 -1.94
CA CYS A 17 5.99 7.68 -2.99
C CYS A 17 6.35 8.33 -4.33
N PRO A 18 6.93 7.58 -5.29
CA PRO A 18 7.34 8.15 -6.58
C PRO A 18 6.15 8.69 -7.36
N HIS A 19 5.00 8.03 -7.25
CA HIS A 19 3.77 8.46 -7.92
C HIS A 19 3.23 9.78 -7.37
N CYS A 20 3.30 9.99 -6.05
CA CYS A 20 2.91 11.26 -5.45
C CYS A 20 3.92 12.37 -5.74
N ASP A 21 5.22 12.06 -5.75
CA ASP A 21 6.26 13.04 -6.10
C ASP A 21 6.07 13.57 -7.53
N ILE A 22 5.70 12.71 -8.50
CA ILE A 22 5.37 13.13 -9.88
C ILE A 22 4.15 14.05 -9.92
N MET A 23 3.19 13.86 -9.00
CA MET A 23 2.02 14.73 -8.85
C MET A 23 2.31 16.01 -8.05
N GLY A 24 3.58 16.29 -7.71
CA GLY A 24 4.00 17.44 -6.91
C GLY A 24 3.72 17.31 -5.41
N GLN A 25 3.41 16.10 -4.93
CA GLN A 25 3.06 15.85 -3.53
C GLN A 25 4.14 15.02 -2.84
N GLN A 26 4.94 15.67 -1.98
CA GLN A 26 6.00 15.02 -1.20
C GLN A 26 5.41 14.19 -0.04
N THR A 27 4.90 13.01 -0.36
CA THR A 27 4.28 12.10 0.61
C THR A 27 5.21 10.92 0.89
N LYS A 28 5.52 10.69 2.17
CA LYS A 28 6.27 9.50 2.59
C LYS A 28 5.47 8.24 2.28
N GLU A 29 6.07 7.29 1.59
CA GLU A 29 5.40 6.03 1.27
C GLU A 29 5.39 5.10 2.50
N THR A 30 4.30 5.18 3.25
CA THR A 30 3.98 4.27 4.35
C THR A 30 3.10 3.13 3.88
N VAL A 31 3.05 2.02 4.62
CA VAL A 31 2.13 0.90 4.32
C VAL A 31 0.69 1.40 4.27
N LYS A 32 0.32 2.32 5.17
CA LYS A 32 -0.99 2.99 5.15
C LYS A 32 -1.19 3.79 3.87
N HIS A 33 -0.21 4.60 3.48
CA HIS A 33 -0.31 5.38 2.26
C HIS A 33 -0.49 4.46 1.04
N TYR A 34 0.38 3.48 0.88
CA TYR A 34 0.38 2.52 -0.21
C TYR A 34 -0.95 1.75 -0.31
N LEU A 35 -1.43 1.17 0.80
CA LEU A 35 -2.65 0.35 0.81
C LEU A 35 -3.97 1.13 0.84
N LEU A 36 -4.00 2.34 1.41
CA LEU A 36 -5.25 3.03 1.72
C LEU A 36 -5.41 4.42 1.10
N GLU A 37 -4.31 5.12 0.75
CA GLU A 37 -4.36 6.57 0.48
C GLU A 37 -3.82 6.97 -0.90
N CYS A 38 -2.82 6.25 -1.44
CA CYS A 38 -2.06 6.67 -2.61
C CYS A 38 -2.95 6.90 -3.85
N PRO A 39 -3.07 8.11 -4.41
CA PRO A 39 -3.99 8.36 -5.52
C PRO A 39 -3.72 7.48 -6.75
N ALA A 40 -2.47 7.07 -6.98
CA ALA A 40 -2.09 6.20 -8.10
C ALA A 40 -2.79 4.83 -8.06
N TYR A 41 -2.93 4.24 -6.87
CA TYR A 41 -3.51 2.90 -6.70
C TYR A 41 -5.03 2.91 -6.43
N ARG A 42 -5.73 3.96 -6.87
CA ARG A 42 -7.17 4.14 -6.59
C ARG A 42 -8.01 3.00 -7.15
N LYS A 43 -7.68 2.49 -8.34
CA LYS A 43 -8.41 1.43 -9.02
C LYS A 43 -8.22 0.08 -8.32
N GLU A 44 -6.99 -0.22 -7.96
CA GLU A 44 -6.59 -1.42 -7.23
C GLU A 44 -7.22 -1.42 -5.85
N ARG A 45 -7.24 -0.26 -5.16
CA ARG A 45 -7.93 -0.11 -3.87
C ARG A 45 -9.43 -0.26 -3.98
N PHE A 46 -10.04 0.24 -5.05
CA PHE A 46 -11.46 0.04 -5.28
C PHE A 46 -11.78 -1.46 -5.41
N ASN A 47 -10.96 -2.21 -6.15
CA ASN A 47 -11.11 -3.66 -6.26
C ASN A 47 -10.89 -4.37 -4.93
N LEU A 48 -9.86 -4.00 -4.17
CA LEU A 48 -9.59 -4.52 -2.83
C LEU A 48 -10.78 -4.29 -1.88
N ARG A 49 -11.30 -3.06 -1.83
CA ARG A 49 -12.48 -2.70 -1.02
C ARG A 49 -13.75 -3.41 -1.48
N ARG A 50 -13.92 -3.62 -2.79
CA ARG A 50 -15.09 -4.36 -3.30
C ARG A 50 -15.08 -5.81 -2.83
N LYS A 51 -13.91 -6.42 -2.70
CA LYS A 51 -13.77 -7.81 -2.23
C LYS A 51 -13.83 -7.93 -0.71
N MET A 52 -13.18 -7.02 0.02
CA MET A 52 -13.05 -7.04 1.48
C MET A 52 -14.14 -6.25 2.23
N GLY A 53 -15.01 -5.53 1.51
CA GLY A 53 -16.03 -4.68 2.12
C GLY A 53 -15.43 -3.55 2.98
N TRP A 54 -16.07 -3.29 4.13
CA TRP A 54 -15.64 -2.24 5.06
C TRP A 54 -14.26 -2.54 5.68
N GLU A 55 -13.95 -3.81 5.91
CA GLU A 55 -12.67 -4.25 6.48
C GLU A 55 -11.48 -3.85 5.58
N GLY A 56 -11.69 -3.76 4.27
CA GLY A 56 -10.71 -3.25 3.30
C GLY A 56 -10.30 -1.78 3.47
N SER A 57 -10.90 -1.06 4.43
CA SER A 57 -10.51 0.30 4.81
C SER A 57 -9.68 0.37 6.10
N SER A 58 -9.57 -0.75 6.84
CA SER A 58 -8.81 -0.80 8.08
C SER A 58 -7.44 -1.43 7.85
N LEU A 59 -6.38 -0.67 8.13
CA LEU A 59 -5.00 -1.18 8.04
C LEU A 59 -4.80 -2.40 8.94
N GLN A 60 -5.43 -2.41 10.12
CA GLN A 60 -5.37 -3.55 11.02
C GLN A 60 -6.03 -4.78 10.41
N HIS A 61 -7.16 -4.68 9.71
CA HIS A 61 -7.78 -5.88 9.13
C HIS A 61 -7.02 -6.37 7.89
N LEU A 62 -6.41 -5.45 7.14
CA LEU A 62 -5.58 -5.80 5.99
C LEU A 62 -4.24 -6.48 6.38
N LEU A 63 -3.74 -6.22 7.59
CA LEU A 63 -2.42 -6.69 8.04
C LEU A 63 -2.47 -7.67 9.21
N SER A 64 -3.51 -7.59 10.04
CA SER A 64 -3.79 -8.51 11.14
C SER A 64 -4.70 -9.59 10.63
N ASN A 65 -4.10 -10.60 10.01
CA ASN A 65 -4.67 -11.93 10.10
C ASN A 65 -3.65 -12.84 10.80
N GLU A 66 -4.11 -13.53 11.83
CA GLU A 66 -3.31 -14.23 12.85
C GLU A 66 -2.50 -15.42 12.30
N LYS A 67 -2.51 -15.62 10.97
CA LYS A 67 -1.85 -16.70 10.25
C LYS A 67 -0.78 -16.21 9.27
N SER A 68 0.08 -15.25 9.65
CA SER A 68 1.37 -14.91 8.99
C SER A 68 1.40 -14.68 7.46
N ILE A 69 0.26 -14.75 6.75
CA ILE A 69 0.11 -14.66 5.31
C ILE A 69 -0.97 -13.59 5.07
N PRO A 70 -0.66 -12.52 4.31
CA PRO A 70 -1.67 -11.54 3.92
C PRO A 70 -2.80 -12.22 3.15
N GLU A 71 -4.03 -11.77 3.37
CA GLU A 71 -5.20 -12.25 2.62
C GLU A 71 -4.92 -12.24 1.10
N PRO A 72 -5.44 -13.21 0.33
CA PRO A 72 -5.15 -13.33 -1.09
C PRO A 72 -5.53 -12.06 -1.89
N GLU A 73 -6.49 -11.28 -1.41
CA GLU A 73 -6.87 -9.98 -1.95
C GLU A 73 -5.77 -8.93 -1.78
N VAL A 74 -5.07 -8.94 -0.64
CA VAL A 74 -3.95 -8.04 -0.36
C VAL A 74 -2.74 -8.42 -1.21
N LEU A 75 -2.46 -9.71 -1.35
CA LEU A 75 -1.41 -10.19 -2.25
C LEU A 75 -1.71 -9.85 -3.72
N GLN A 76 -2.97 -9.98 -4.15
CA GLN A 76 -3.40 -9.58 -5.48
C GLN A 76 -3.27 -8.07 -5.70
N PHE A 77 -3.60 -7.25 -4.69
CA PHE A 77 -3.36 -5.81 -4.74
C PHE A 77 -1.88 -5.52 -4.97
N ILE A 78 -0.98 -6.12 -4.16
CA ILE A 78 0.47 -5.94 -4.27
C ILE A 78 0.99 -6.35 -5.65
N GLY A 79 0.52 -7.49 -6.19
CA GLY A 79 0.89 -7.94 -7.54
C GLY A 79 0.36 -7.08 -8.68
N SER A 80 -0.69 -6.29 -8.44
CA SER A 80 -1.31 -5.41 -9.44
C SER A 80 -0.75 -3.99 -9.43
N THR A 81 -0.19 -3.56 -8.30
CA THR A 81 0.52 -2.28 -8.20
C THR A 81 1.94 -2.40 -8.77
N LYS A 82 2.35 -1.41 -9.57
CA LYS A 82 3.74 -1.27 -10.06
C LYS A 82 4.38 0.02 -9.56
#